data_AF-A0A367A866-F1
#
_entry.id   AF-A0A367A866-F1
#
_cell.length_a   1.000
_cell.length_b   1.000
_cell.length_c   1.000
_cell.angle_alpha   90.00
_cell.angle_beta   90.00
_cell.angle_gamma   90.00
#
_symmetry.space_group_name_H-M   'P 1'
#
loop_
_entity.id
_entity.type
_entity.pdbx_description
1 polymer ?
#
loop_
_entity_poly.entity_id
_entity_poly.type
_entity_poly.pdbx_seq_one_letter_code
_entity_poly.pdbx_strand_id
1 'polypeptide(L)'
;TAAGDPDHVTLELRRELLGHSDILPTGQDSAERVSTEGAAIPAHRVLKAAGVVSPDFRWLEPGRTDSPEQMLRDEGVQFDDAGRASKAQRFTSSELALLVGLEPETPPAELSVPALDAQADLRDRFIGQLGEAQSPETVHGLLALLDGWTKLGGRLEFGEAGEVSCYMMATEAAKLGDKIWPLTVYPSGKVEVVFQYLLYRPPFDRWDLRDAFRRRLNEVPGIELPIAKVSMRPGFHVDVTAGEVARQALLSHLEWFRQQATDAAEGEDLPTSN
;
A
#
# COMPACT_ATOMS: atom_id res chain seq x y z
N THR A 1 15.85 -48.62 -18.04
CA THR A 1 16.85 -47.55 -18.26
C THR A 1 16.06 -46.27 -18.43
N ALA A 2 15.87 -45.55 -17.31
CA ALA A 2 15.00 -44.38 -17.22
C ALA A 2 15.72 -43.12 -17.74
N ALA A 3 14.96 -42.33 -18.50
CA ALA A 3 15.32 -41.01 -19.01
C ALA A 3 15.29 -39.97 -17.88
N GLY A 4 16.20 -39.00 -17.96
CA GLY A 4 16.39 -37.92 -16.99
C GLY A 4 15.30 -36.86 -17.06
N ASP A 5 14.93 -36.38 -15.88
CA ASP A 5 13.91 -35.38 -15.58
C ASP A 5 14.46 -33.95 -15.74
N PRO A 6 13.79 -33.03 -16.48
CA PRO A 6 14.23 -31.64 -16.67
C PRO A 6 14.08 -30.74 -15.43
N ASP A 7 13.42 -31.20 -14.36
CA ASP A 7 13.10 -30.35 -13.19
C ASP A 7 14.29 -30.04 -12.27
N HIS A 8 15.47 -30.61 -12.55
CA HIS A 8 16.61 -30.48 -11.65
C HIS A 8 17.46 -29.20 -11.84
N VAL A 9 17.21 -28.40 -12.88
CA VAL A 9 18.03 -27.21 -13.21
C VAL A 9 17.40 -25.88 -12.73
N THR A 10 16.11 -25.87 -12.36
CA THR A 10 15.40 -24.62 -11.99
C THR A 10 15.52 -24.25 -10.49
N LEU A 11 16.05 -25.16 -9.66
CA LEU A 11 16.15 -24.96 -8.20
C LEU A 11 17.45 -24.30 -7.73
N GLU A 12 18.52 -24.27 -8.54
CA GLU A 12 19.77 -23.62 -8.12
C GLU A 12 19.77 -22.09 -8.31
N LEU A 13 18.92 -21.54 -9.18
CA LEU A 13 18.89 -20.08 -9.45
C LEU A 13 18.02 -19.28 -8.48
N ARG A 14 17.24 -19.92 -7.60
CA ARG A 14 16.44 -19.22 -6.57
C ARG A 14 17.14 -19.01 -5.24
N ARG A 15 18.33 -19.61 -5.03
CA ARG A 15 19.04 -19.53 -3.74
C ARG A 15 19.97 -18.33 -3.63
N GLU A 16 20.31 -17.66 -4.74
CA GLU A 16 21.22 -16.50 -4.74
C GLU A 16 20.51 -15.13 -4.66
N LEU A 17 19.17 -15.09 -4.71
CA LEU A 17 18.40 -13.83 -4.62
C LEU A 17 17.71 -13.60 -3.26
N LEU A 18 17.76 -14.57 -2.34
CA LEU A 18 17.24 -14.44 -0.98
C LEU A 18 18.34 -14.06 0.01
N GLY A 19 18.85 -12.84 -0.15
CA GLY A 19 19.59 -12.15 0.89
C GLY A 19 18.64 -11.65 1.99
N HIS A 20 18.57 -12.38 3.09
CA HIS A 20 18.31 -11.89 4.45
C HIS A 20 17.08 -10.99 4.70
N SER A 21 15.87 -11.45 4.39
CA SER A 21 14.64 -10.78 4.86
C SER A 21 13.75 -11.70 5.71
N ASP A 22 14.15 -11.91 6.97
CA ASP A 22 13.22 -12.29 8.02
C ASP A 22 12.89 -11.02 8.84
N ILE A 23 11.74 -10.42 8.55
CA ILE A 23 11.08 -9.40 9.40
C ILE A 23 9.76 -10.01 9.84
N LEU A 24 9.68 -10.45 11.10
CA LEU A 24 8.47 -11.00 11.70
C LEU A 24 7.55 -9.87 12.21
N PRO A 25 6.21 -10.07 12.19
CA PRO A 25 5.26 -9.05 12.63
C PRO A 25 5.24 -8.95 14.17
N THR A 26 5.09 -7.73 14.66
CA THR A 26 5.00 -7.41 16.10
C THR A 26 3.73 -8.00 16.73
N GLY A 27 3.87 -9.04 17.55
CA GLY A 27 2.87 -9.48 18.52
C GLY A 27 3.15 -8.91 19.91
N GLN A 28 2.09 -8.54 20.64
CA GLN A 28 2.17 -8.10 22.04
C GLN A 28 2.60 -9.28 22.94
N ASP A 29 3.49 -9.00 23.89
CA ASP A 29 4.02 -9.92 24.91
C ASP A 29 4.68 -11.20 24.40
N SER A 30 5.96 -11.10 24.00
CA SER A 30 6.87 -12.26 23.92
C SER A 30 8.33 -11.83 24.08
N ALA A 31 8.63 -11.01 25.09
CA ALA A 31 10.03 -10.73 25.46
C ALA A 31 10.60 -11.80 26.41
N GLU A 32 9.80 -12.77 26.86
CA GLU A 32 10.25 -13.76 27.84
C GLU A 32 10.21 -15.19 27.25
N ARG A 33 11.41 -15.64 26.85
CA ARG A 33 11.82 -17.03 26.58
C ARG A 33 11.13 -17.72 25.40
N VAL A 34 11.59 -17.42 24.19
CA VAL A 34 11.51 -18.36 23.06
C VAL A 34 12.84 -19.11 22.96
N SER A 35 12.83 -20.39 23.32
CA SER A 35 13.90 -21.34 23.03
C SER A 35 13.42 -22.26 21.91
N THR A 36 14.01 -22.14 20.73
CA THR A 36 13.85 -23.10 19.64
C THR A 36 15.24 -23.41 19.11
N GLU A 37 15.60 -24.69 19.15
CA GLU A 37 16.87 -25.22 18.65
C GLU A 37 17.09 -24.83 17.18
N GLY A 38 18.29 -24.35 16.86
CA GLY A 38 18.90 -24.49 15.53
C GLY A 38 19.01 -23.25 14.63
N ALA A 39 18.31 -22.16 14.90
CA ALA A 39 18.50 -20.90 14.17
C ALA A 39 18.62 -19.75 15.18
N ALA A 40 19.80 -19.12 15.25
CA ALA A 40 19.96 -17.90 16.02
C ALA A 40 19.05 -16.84 15.40
N ILE A 41 17.92 -16.57 16.05
CA ILE A 41 17.02 -15.49 15.65
C ILE A 41 17.86 -14.20 15.72
N PRO A 42 17.96 -13.41 14.64
CA PRO A 42 18.67 -12.14 14.67
C PRO A 42 17.92 -11.15 15.58
N ALA A 43 18.21 -11.21 16.88
CA ALA A 43 17.45 -10.51 17.92
C ALA A 43 17.44 -8.99 17.72
N HIS A 44 18.47 -8.42 17.05
CA HIS A 44 18.51 -6.99 16.72
C HIS A 44 17.41 -6.57 15.74
N ARG A 45 16.80 -7.49 15.00
CA ARG A 45 15.68 -7.23 14.09
C ARG A 45 14.32 -7.13 14.79
N VAL A 46 14.27 -7.37 16.10
CA VAL A 46 13.04 -7.26 16.89
C VAL A 46 12.93 -5.86 17.49
N LEU A 47 12.00 -5.06 16.97
CA LEU A 47 11.69 -3.72 17.47
C LEU A 47 10.44 -3.73 18.35
N LYS A 48 10.36 -2.79 19.30
CA LYS A 48 9.11 -2.53 20.03
C LYS A 48 8.05 -2.02 19.06
N ALA A 49 6.76 -2.09 19.46
CA ALA A 49 5.64 -1.62 18.65
C ALA A 49 5.78 -0.16 18.17
N ALA A 50 6.53 0.67 18.91
CA ALA A 50 6.85 2.06 18.54
C ALA A 50 7.95 2.20 17.47
N GLY A 51 8.49 1.09 16.95
CA GLY A 51 9.57 1.09 15.95
C GLY A 51 10.95 1.38 16.53
N VAL A 52 11.14 1.25 17.84
CA VAL A 52 12.42 1.54 18.50
C VAL A 52 13.09 0.27 19.02
N VAL A 53 14.41 0.25 19.02
CA VAL A 53 15.20 -0.78 19.72
C VAL A 53 14.88 -0.70 21.21
N SER A 54 14.80 -1.85 21.89
CA SER A 54 14.62 -1.86 23.34
C SER A 54 15.86 -1.28 24.04
N PRO A 55 15.73 -0.36 25.02
CA PRO A 55 16.88 0.12 25.81
C PRO A 55 17.53 -1.03 26.61
N ASP A 56 16.77 -2.08 26.89
CA ASP A 56 17.23 -3.27 27.61
C ASP A 56 17.80 -4.33 26.67
N PHE A 57 17.95 -4.04 25.37
CA PHE A 57 18.55 -4.98 24.42
C PHE A 57 19.98 -5.35 24.84
N ARG A 58 20.30 -6.65 24.85
CA ARG A 58 21.64 -7.18 25.11
C ARG A 58 21.95 -8.32 24.15
N TRP A 59 23.18 -8.36 23.64
CA TRP A 59 23.67 -9.50 22.89
C TRP A 59 23.85 -10.70 23.81
N LEU A 60 23.54 -11.90 23.30
CA LEU A 60 23.77 -13.16 24.02
C LEU A 60 25.25 -13.56 23.97
N GLU A 61 25.97 -13.14 22.92
CA GLU A 61 27.41 -13.38 22.80
C GLU A 61 28.19 -12.49 23.79
N PRO A 62 29.01 -13.08 24.68
CA PRO A 62 29.84 -12.30 25.59
C PRO A 62 30.81 -11.37 24.83
N GLY A 63 30.84 -10.09 25.21
CA GLY A 63 31.76 -9.09 24.66
C GLY A 63 31.29 -8.43 23.35
N ARG A 64 30.15 -8.85 22.79
CA ARG A 64 29.56 -8.17 21.63
C ARG A 64 28.90 -6.87 22.05
N THR A 65 29.23 -5.78 21.38
CA THR A 65 28.77 -4.41 21.70
C THR A 65 28.26 -3.64 20.48
N ASP A 66 28.05 -4.32 19.36
CA ASP A 66 27.53 -3.70 18.15
C ASP A 66 26.22 -2.97 18.44
N SER A 67 26.05 -1.78 17.86
CA SER A 67 24.79 -1.04 17.97
C SER A 67 23.72 -1.74 17.11
N PRO A 68 22.62 -2.24 17.70
CA PRO A 68 21.54 -2.87 16.93
C PRO A 68 20.93 -1.91 15.91
N GLU A 69 20.83 -0.63 16.28
CA GLU A 69 20.30 0.42 15.42
C GLU A 69 21.22 0.67 14.21
N GLN A 70 22.54 0.67 14.42
CA GLN A 70 23.50 0.82 13.31
C GLN A 70 23.45 -0.40 12.39
N MET A 71 23.39 -1.62 12.94
CA MET A 71 23.24 -2.83 12.13
C MET A 71 21.97 -2.78 11.28
N LEU A 72 20.83 -2.34 11.85
CA LEU A 72 19.59 -2.19 11.11
C LEU A 72 19.69 -1.13 10.01
N ARG A 73 20.39 -0.01 10.26
CA ARG A 73 20.68 0.99 9.21
C ARG A 73 21.52 0.41 8.09
N ASP A 74 22.55 -0.37 8.43
CA ASP A 74 23.42 -1.04 7.45
C ASP A 74 22.64 -2.10 6.64
N GLU A 75 21.60 -2.69 7.23
CA GLU A 75 20.62 -3.56 6.56
C GLU A 75 19.56 -2.79 5.74
N GLY A 76 19.58 -1.45 5.76
CA GLY A 76 18.70 -0.59 4.97
C GLY A 76 17.43 -0.10 5.69
N VAL A 77 17.30 -0.33 7.00
CA VAL A 77 16.20 0.22 7.81
C VAL A 77 16.46 1.69 8.09
N GLN A 78 15.53 2.54 7.68
CA GLN A 78 15.57 3.98 7.90
C GLN A 78 15.01 4.30 9.28
N PHE A 79 15.65 5.24 9.97
CA PHE A 79 15.21 5.75 11.26
C PHE A 79 14.98 7.26 11.17
N ASP A 80 13.96 7.75 11.86
CA ASP A 80 13.74 9.19 12.06
C ASP A 80 14.74 9.78 13.08
N ASP A 81 14.72 11.10 13.23
CA ASP A 81 15.58 11.83 14.19
C ASP A 81 15.32 11.43 15.65
N ALA A 82 14.16 10.81 15.94
CA ALA A 82 13.80 10.29 17.26
C ALA A 82 14.21 8.82 17.45
N GLY A 83 14.92 8.21 16.50
CA GLY A 83 15.38 6.83 16.57
C GLY A 83 14.28 5.79 16.34
N ARG A 84 13.21 6.15 15.62
CA ARG A 84 12.13 5.23 15.26
C ARG A 84 12.27 4.76 13.83
N ALA A 85 12.17 3.46 13.60
CA ALA A 85 12.15 2.87 12.27
C ALA A 85 10.98 3.41 11.45
N SER A 86 11.22 3.68 10.17
CA SER A 86 10.23 4.24 9.25
C SER A 86 9.01 3.34 9.15
N LYS A 87 7.83 3.90 9.39
CA LYS A 87 6.54 3.19 9.23
C LYS A 87 6.30 2.77 7.78
N ALA A 88 6.89 3.47 6.81
CA ALA A 88 6.76 3.12 5.40
C ALA A 88 7.37 1.74 5.10
N GLN A 89 8.45 1.39 5.80
CA GLN A 89 9.15 0.10 5.64
C GLN A 89 8.52 -1.05 6.45
N ARG A 90 7.47 -0.78 7.23
CA ARG A 90 6.81 -1.81 8.05
C ARG A 90 5.89 -2.69 7.19
N PHE A 91 6.03 -4.01 7.29
CA PHE A 91 5.06 -4.96 6.77
C PHE A 91 4.09 -5.42 7.88
N THR A 92 2.79 -5.44 7.56
CA THR A 92 1.76 -6.09 8.37
C THR A 92 1.77 -7.61 8.16
N SER A 93 1.13 -8.37 9.04
CA SER A 93 0.99 -9.83 8.86
C SER A 93 0.34 -10.20 7.52
N SER A 94 -0.69 -9.47 7.11
CA SER A 94 -1.35 -9.66 5.81
C SER A 94 -0.40 -9.35 4.65
N GLU A 95 0.42 -8.30 4.74
CA GLU A 95 1.40 -7.99 3.70
C GLU A 95 2.54 -9.01 3.64
N LEU A 96 2.97 -9.55 4.79
CA LEU A 96 3.96 -10.65 4.83
C LEU A 96 3.40 -11.92 4.18
N ALA A 97 2.13 -12.26 4.44
CA ALA A 97 1.47 -13.39 3.79
C ALA A 97 1.48 -13.25 2.26
N LEU A 98 1.25 -12.04 1.73
CA LEU A 98 1.37 -11.77 0.30
C LEU A 98 2.81 -12.01 -0.21
N LEU A 99 3.83 -11.57 0.51
CA LEU A 99 5.23 -11.77 0.10
C LEU A 99 5.64 -13.25 0.03
N VAL A 100 5.12 -14.08 0.91
CA VAL A 100 5.43 -15.53 0.94
C VAL A 100 4.51 -16.34 0.03
N GLY A 101 3.68 -15.69 -0.80
CA GLY A 101 2.79 -16.36 -1.75
C GLY A 101 1.63 -17.10 -1.08
N LEU A 102 1.28 -16.76 0.17
CA LEU A 102 0.06 -17.25 0.84
C LEU A 102 -1.16 -16.43 0.41
N GLU A 103 -1.19 -15.96 -0.85
CA GLU A 103 -2.31 -15.21 -1.37
C GLU A 103 -3.60 -16.04 -1.25
N PRO A 104 -4.76 -15.42 -0.96
CA PRO A 104 -6.01 -16.05 -1.35
C PRO A 104 -5.97 -16.23 -2.87
N GLU A 105 -6.15 -17.46 -3.35
CA GLU A 105 -6.20 -17.84 -4.79
C GLU A 105 -7.23 -17.03 -5.61
N THR A 106 -8.08 -16.27 -4.94
CA THR A 106 -9.14 -15.46 -5.54
C THR A 106 -8.70 -13.99 -5.60
N PRO A 107 -8.92 -13.28 -6.73
CA PRO A 107 -8.78 -11.83 -6.77
C PRO A 107 -9.56 -11.19 -5.62
N PRO A 108 -9.11 -10.04 -5.07
CA PRO A 108 -9.81 -9.36 -3.99
C PRO A 108 -11.30 -9.26 -4.32
N ALA A 109 -12.15 -9.62 -3.36
CA ALA A 109 -13.60 -9.55 -3.53
C ALA A 109 -13.99 -8.20 -4.15
N GLU A 110 -14.86 -8.24 -5.16
CA GLU A 110 -15.31 -7.02 -5.81
C GLU A 110 -15.81 -6.00 -4.77
N LEU A 111 -15.59 -4.71 -5.03
CA LEU A 111 -16.21 -3.67 -4.23
C LEU A 111 -17.74 -3.87 -4.27
N SER A 112 -18.33 -4.12 -3.11
CA SER A 112 -19.77 -4.00 -2.92
C SER A 112 -20.12 -2.53 -2.96
N VAL A 113 -20.75 -2.12 -4.06
CA VAL A 113 -21.22 -0.74 -4.25
C VAL A 113 -22.69 -0.69 -3.85
N PRO A 114 -23.06 0.16 -2.88
CA PRO A 114 -24.45 0.41 -2.50
C PRO A 114 -25.31 0.84 -3.68
N ALA A 115 -26.63 0.65 -3.56
CA ALA A 115 -27.58 1.26 -4.49
C ALA A 115 -27.43 2.79 -4.52
N LEU A 116 -27.72 3.40 -5.68
CA LEU A 116 -27.50 4.82 -5.93
C LEU A 116 -28.20 5.76 -4.92
N ASP A 117 -29.36 5.35 -4.41
CA ASP A 117 -30.13 6.07 -3.40
C ASP A 117 -29.43 6.09 -2.03
N ALA A 118 -28.73 5.01 -1.65
CA ALA A 118 -27.94 4.93 -0.43
C ALA A 118 -26.62 5.73 -0.48
N GLN A 119 -26.12 6.06 -1.69
CA GLN A 119 -24.83 6.75 -1.85
C GLN A 119 -24.83 8.20 -1.31
N ALA A 120 -25.97 8.89 -1.34
CA ALA A 120 -26.09 10.24 -0.79
C ALA A 120 -25.92 10.24 0.74
N ASP A 121 -26.64 9.34 1.42
CA ASP A 121 -26.55 9.19 2.87
C ASP A 121 -25.14 8.76 3.31
N LEU A 122 -24.48 7.90 2.54
CA LEU A 122 -23.11 7.49 2.81
C LEU A 122 -22.11 8.63 2.62
N ARG A 123 -22.29 9.49 1.62
CA ARG A 123 -21.46 10.69 1.45
C ARG A 123 -21.56 11.62 2.64
N ASP A 124 -22.77 11.88 3.14
CA ASP A 124 -22.97 12.76 4.30
C ASP A 124 -22.34 12.16 5.56
N ARG A 125 -22.47 10.84 5.76
CA ARG A 125 -21.78 10.11 6.83
C ARG A 125 -20.26 10.18 6.71
N PHE A 126 -19.71 10.01 5.51
CA PHE A 126 -18.28 10.15 5.25
C PHE A 126 -17.77 11.54 5.66
N ILE A 127 -18.48 12.60 5.25
CA ILE A 127 -18.13 13.99 5.58
C ILE A 127 -18.22 14.22 7.10
N GLY A 128 -19.27 13.70 7.76
CA GLY A 128 -19.41 13.77 9.20
C GLY A 128 -18.25 13.11 9.95
N GLN A 129 -17.93 11.86 9.61
CA GLN A 129 -16.80 11.12 10.20
C GLN A 129 -15.47 11.83 9.96
N LEU A 130 -15.29 12.42 8.77
CA LEU A 130 -14.07 13.16 8.45
C LEU A 130 -13.93 14.43 9.30
N GLY A 131 -15.03 15.17 9.50
CA GLY A 131 -15.09 16.34 10.36
C GLY A 131 -14.84 16.05 11.84
N GLU A 132 -15.23 14.87 12.30
CA GLU A 132 -14.95 14.42 13.68
C GLU A 132 -13.49 14.00 13.88
N ALA A 133 -12.86 13.41 12.86
CA ALA A 133 -11.53 12.80 12.98
C ALA A 133 -10.36 13.72 12.58
N GLN A 134 -10.60 14.74 11.74
CA GLN A 134 -9.52 15.52 11.11
C GLN A 134 -9.61 17.02 11.40
N SER A 135 -8.48 17.72 11.22
CA SER A 135 -8.44 19.18 11.31
C SER A 135 -9.29 19.85 10.22
N PRO A 136 -9.83 21.07 10.46
CA PRO A 136 -10.59 21.81 9.44
C PRO A 136 -9.83 22.00 8.12
N GLU A 137 -8.51 22.21 8.17
CA GLU A 137 -7.64 22.38 7.01
C GLU A 137 -7.54 21.08 6.20
N THR A 138 -7.38 19.94 6.88
CA THR A 138 -7.39 18.61 6.28
C THR A 138 -8.74 18.30 5.64
N VAL A 139 -9.84 18.59 6.34
CA VAL A 139 -11.20 18.38 5.80
C VAL A 139 -11.41 19.21 4.54
N HIS A 140 -11.11 20.50 4.59
CA HIS A 140 -11.23 21.39 3.44
C HIS A 140 -10.37 20.90 2.27
N GLY A 141 -9.11 20.54 2.56
CA GLY A 141 -8.17 20.04 1.56
C GLY A 141 -8.63 18.76 0.89
N LEU A 142 -9.11 17.79 1.67
CA LEU A 142 -9.60 16.52 1.12
C LEU A 142 -10.87 16.73 0.30
N LEU A 143 -11.83 17.52 0.77
CA LEU A 143 -13.04 17.82 0.00
C LEU A 143 -12.73 18.53 -1.32
N ALA A 144 -11.75 19.45 -1.33
CA ALA A 144 -11.29 20.10 -2.54
C ALA A 144 -10.60 19.12 -3.52
N LEU A 145 -9.82 18.15 -3.02
CA LEU A 145 -9.25 17.08 -3.84
C LEU A 145 -10.34 16.21 -4.47
N LEU A 146 -11.34 15.79 -3.68
CA LEU A 146 -12.45 14.96 -4.14
C LEU A 146 -13.32 15.68 -5.18
N ASP A 147 -13.56 16.99 -5.00
CA ASP A 147 -14.24 17.83 -6.00
C ASP A 147 -13.40 18.03 -7.26
N GLY A 148 -12.08 18.20 -7.12
CA GLY A 148 -11.16 18.21 -8.27
C GLY A 148 -11.23 16.92 -9.08
N TRP A 149 -11.25 15.77 -8.39
CA TRP A 149 -11.38 14.46 -9.03
C TRP A 149 -12.70 14.30 -9.80
N THR A 150 -13.81 14.77 -9.25
CA THR A 150 -15.09 14.71 -9.97
C THR A 150 -15.14 15.64 -11.16
N LYS A 151 -14.52 16.83 -11.09
CA LYS A 151 -14.37 17.75 -12.23
C LYS A 151 -13.51 17.19 -13.35
N LEU A 152 -12.53 16.37 -12.99
CA LEU A 152 -11.76 15.56 -13.94
C LEU A 152 -12.61 14.45 -14.59
N GLY A 153 -13.85 14.20 -14.15
CA GLY A 153 -14.69 13.13 -14.70
C GLY A 153 -14.53 11.79 -13.97
N GLY A 154 -13.79 11.77 -12.86
CA GLY A 154 -13.86 10.66 -11.92
C GLY A 154 -15.18 10.66 -11.14
N ARG A 155 -15.47 9.55 -10.46
CA ARG A 155 -16.62 9.43 -9.56
C ARG A 155 -16.18 9.02 -8.16
N LEU A 156 -17.07 9.23 -7.21
CA LEU A 156 -16.90 8.82 -5.82
C LEU A 156 -17.95 7.76 -5.52
N GLU A 157 -17.51 6.63 -4.98
CA GLU A 157 -18.38 5.59 -4.44
C GLU A 157 -18.04 5.39 -2.97
N PHE A 158 -19.04 5.05 -2.14
CA PHE A 158 -18.84 4.92 -0.71
C PHE A 158 -19.10 3.48 -0.23
N GLY A 159 -18.30 3.03 0.74
CA GLY A 159 -18.47 1.72 1.38
C GLY A 159 -19.48 1.76 2.54
N GLU A 160 -20.02 0.60 2.90
CA GLU A 160 -21.09 0.47 3.92
C GLU A 160 -20.57 0.07 5.31
N ALA A 161 -19.25 -0.08 5.48
CA ALA A 161 -18.67 -0.48 6.76
C ALA A 161 -18.91 0.58 7.87
N GLY A 162 -18.57 0.22 9.11
CA GLY A 162 -18.71 1.13 10.25
C GLY A 162 -17.96 2.46 10.05
N GLU A 163 -16.76 2.38 9.49
CA GLU A 163 -16.08 3.51 8.86
C GLU A 163 -16.45 3.54 7.37
N VAL A 164 -16.99 4.67 6.92
CA VAL A 164 -17.38 4.84 5.51
C VAL A 164 -16.13 5.15 4.71
N SER A 165 -15.70 4.24 3.83
CA SER A 165 -14.61 4.48 2.89
C SER A 165 -15.10 5.21 1.64
N CYS A 166 -14.23 5.97 0.98
CA CYS A 166 -14.50 6.61 -0.31
C CYS A 166 -13.56 6.05 -1.39
N TYR A 167 -14.12 5.52 -2.47
CA TYR A 167 -13.41 4.99 -3.64
C TYR A 167 -13.40 6.05 -4.75
N MET A 168 -12.23 6.40 -5.26
CA MET A 168 -12.06 7.40 -6.33
C MET A 168 -12.11 6.74 -7.71
N MET A 169 -13.29 6.35 -8.16
CA MET A 169 -13.51 5.61 -9.42
C MET A 169 -13.09 6.42 -10.66
N ALA A 170 -12.29 5.82 -11.55
CA ALA A 170 -11.70 6.52 -12.70
C ALA A 170 -12.55 6.49 -13.99
N THR A 171 -13.48 5.54 -14.14
CA THR A 171 -14.26 5.35 -15.37
C THR A 171 -15.76 5.23 -15.12
N GLU A 172 -16.55 5.37 -16.19
CA GLU A 172 -17.96 5.05 -16.15
C GLU A 172 -18.21 3.54 -16.12
N ALA A 173 -19.05 3.08 -15.18
CA ALA A 173 -19.33 1.66 -14.88
C ALA A 173 -19.85 0.84 -16.08
N ALA A 174 -20.16 1.49 -17.21
CA ALA A 174 -20.75 0.86 -18.39
C ALA A 174 -19.75 0.63 -19.54
N LYS A 175 -18.53 1.20 -19.51
CA LYS A 175 -17.56 1.05 -20.61
C LYS A 175 -16.37 0.15 -20.30
N LEU A 176 -16.08 -0.08 -19.03
CA LEU A 176 -15.08 -1.05 -18.59
C LEU A 176 -15.79 -2.06 -17.70
N GLY A 177 -15.61 -3.35 -17.99
CA GLY A 177 -16.02 -4.43 -17.09
C GLY A 177 -15.33 -4.35 -15.72
N ASP A 178 -14.37 -3.45 -15.51
CA ASP A 178 -13.60 -3.33 -14.29
C ASP A 178 -13.72 -1.96 -13.62
N LYS A 179 -14.28 -1.99 -12.42
CA LYS A 179 -14.11 -0.98 -11.37
C LYS A 179 -12.61 -0.69 -11.23
N ILE A 180 -12.10 0.43 -11.75
CA ILE A 180 -10.70 0.85 -11.58
C ILE A 180 -10.63 2.18 -10.83
N TRP A 181 -9.81 2.24 -9.79
CA TRP A 181 -9.61 3.42 -8.96
C TRP A 181 -8.17 3.45 -8.44
N PRO A 182 -7.54 4.62 -8.28
CA PRO A 182 -6.19 4.71 -7.75
C PRO A 182 -6.15 4.71 -6.22
N LEU A 183 -7.16 5.30 -5.58
CA LEU A 183 -7.16 5.61 -4.15
C LEU A 183 -8.44 5.20 -3.44
N THR A 184 -8.29 4.71 -2.22
CA THR A 184 -9.37 4.56 -1.24
C THR A 184 -9.07 5.44 -0.02
N VAL A 185 -10.03 6.28 0.37
CA VAL A 185 -9.87 7.25 1.45
C VAL A 185 -10.71 6.85 2.65
N TYR A 186 -10.10 6.92 3.83
CA TYR A 186 -10.70 6.60 5.11
C TYR A 186 -10.78 7.87 5.98
N PRO A 187 -11.95 8.22 6.53
CA PRO A 187 -12.12 9.38 7.42
C PRO A 187 -11.17 9.41 8.62
N SER A 188 -10.77 8.24 9.14
CA SER A 188 -9.77 8.09 10.21
C SER A 188 -8.39 8.63 9.85
N GLY A 189 -8.14 8.85 8.56
CA GLY A 189 -7.01 9.64 8.08
C GLY A 189 -6.07 8.90 7.13
N LYS A 190 -6.39 7.67 6.74
CA LYS A 190 -5.58 6.90 5.79
C LYS A 190 -6.06 7.10 4.36
N VAL A 191 -5.13 7.29 3.43
CA VAL A 191 -5.34 7.09 2.00
C VAL A 191 -4.57 5.84 1.57
N GLU A 192 -5.27 4.84 1.04
CA GLU A 192 -4.66 3.64 0.45
C GLU A 192 -4.50 3.81 -1.06
N VAL A 193 -3.30 3.48 -1.58
CA VAL A 193 -3.07 3.28 -3.01
C VAL A 193 -3.29 1.82 -3.33
N VAL A 194 -4.29 1.52 -4.14
CA VAL A 194 -4.85 0.16 -4.26
C VAL A 194 -4.10 -0.73 -5.26
N PHE A 195 -2.76 -0.71 -5.26
CA PHE A 195 -1.96 -1.47 -6.23
C PHE A 195 -2.31 -2.96 -6.29
N GLN A 196 -2.66 -3.56 -5.15
CA GLN A 196 -3.14 -4.95 -5.06
C GLN A 196 -4.36 -5.21 -5.97
N TYR A 197 -5.30 -4.27 -6.04
CA TYR A 197 -6.46 -4.39 -6.92
C TYR A 197 -6.09 -4.13 -8.39
N LEU A 198 -5.09 -3.27 -8.63
CA LEU A 198 -4.63 -2.95 -9.98
C LEU A 198 -3.88 -4.10 -10.65
N LEU A 199 -3.40 -5.10 -9.90
CA LEU A 199 -2.76 -6.31 -10.46
C LEU A 199 -3.59 -7.02 -11.54
N TYR A 200 -4.91 -6.88 -11.46
CA TYR A 200 -5.86 -7.59 -12.32
C TYR A 200 -6.66 -6.64 -13.21
N ARG A 201 -6.27 -5.36 -13.32
CA ARG A 201 -7.07 -4.31 -13.97
C ARG A 201 -6.23 -3.53 -14.97
N PRO A 202 -6.39 -3.78 -16.28
CA PRO A 202 -5.72 -3.01 -17.31
C PRO A 202 -5.99 -1.50 -17.21
N PRO A 203 -5.03 -0.64 -17.61
CA PRO A 203 -3.67 -0.99 -18.03
C PRO A 203 -2.70 -1.17 -16.86
N PHE A 204 -3.17 -1.04 -15.62
CA PHE A 204 -2.33 -1.06 -14.42
C PHE A 204 -2.06 -2.47 -13.89
N ASP A 205 -2.47 -3.52 -14.60
CA ASP A 205 -1.97 -4.89 -14.47
C ASP A 205 -0.48 -4.97 -14.86
N ARG A 206 -0.01 -4.01 -15.65
CA ARG A 206 1.40 -3.77 -15.94
C ARG A 206 2.17 -3.17 -14.77
N TRP A 207 3.26 -3.82 -14.38
CA TRP A 207 4.12 -3.38 -13.28
C TRP A 207 4.73 -2.00 -13.50
N ASP A 208 5.17 -1.70 -14.73
CA ASP A 208 5.83 -0.43 -15.05
C ASP A 208 4.89 0.77 -14.90
N LEU A 209 3.60 0.61 -15.21
CA LEU A 209 2.60 1.66 -14.99
C LEU A 209 2.26 1.85 -13.51
N ARG A 210 2.21 0.77 -12.71
CA ARG A 210 2.06 0.90 -11.25
C ARG A 210 3.27 1.60 -10.62
N ASP A 211 4.49 1.24 -11.01
CA ASP A 211 5.68 1.91 -10.50
C ASP A 211 5.78 3.36 -11.00
N ALA A 212 5.40 3.66 -12.24
CA ALA A 212 5.29 5.03 -12.72
C ALA A 212 4.30 5.86 -11.87
N PHE A 213 3.13 5.29 -11.54
CA PHE A 213 2.17 5.95 -10.65
C PHE A 213 2.75 6.16 -9.25
N ARG A 214 3.40 5.14 -8.68
CA ARG A 214 4.08 5.22 -7.38
C ARG A 214 5.12 6.35 -7.35
N ARG A 215 5.97 6.45 -8.37
CA ARG A 215 7.01 7.50 -8.47
C ARG A 215 6.38 8.89 -8.54
N ARG A 216 5.34 9.06 -9.36
CA ARG A 216 4.56 10.30 -9.42
C ARG A 216 3.98 10.68 -8.07
N LEU A 217 3.34 9.76 -7.36
CA LEU A 217 2.81 10.04 -6.03
C LEU A 217 3.92 10.46 -5.04
N ASN A 218 5.12 9.89 -5.13
CA ASN A 218 6.27 10.30 -4.30
C ASN A 218 6.85 11.68 -4.66
N GLU A 219 6.42 12.32 -5.76
CA GLU A 219 6.77 13.72 -6.06
C GLU A 219 5.96 14.70 -5.19
N VAL A 220 4.87 14.23 -4.57
CA VAL A 220 4.02 15.03 -3.68
C VAL A 220 4.66 15.14 -2.29
N PRO A 221 4.89 16.35 -1.75
CA PRO A 221 5.39 16.51 -0.39
C PRO A 221 4.50 15.81 0.64
N GLY A 222 5.11 14.94 1.46
CA GLY A 222 4.41 14.17 2.50
C GLY A 222 3.91 12.79 2.06
N ILE A 223 4.16 12.39 0.80
CA ILE A 223 3.87 11.03 0.32
C ILE A 223 5.16 10.23 0.15
N GLU A 224 5.22 9.07 0.79
CA GLU A 224 6.32 8.12 0.64
C GLU A 224 5.78 6.70 0.47
N LEU A 225 5.83 6.20 -0.76
CA LEU A 225 5.39 4.87 -1.14
C LEU A 225 6.61 4.02 -1.51
N PRO A 226 6.94 2.98 -0.71
CA PRO A 226 8.05 2.09 -1.00
C PRO A 226 7.82 1.25 -2.27
N ILE A 227 8.89 1.04 -3.05
CA ILE A 227 8.84 0.16 -4.23
C ILE A 227 8.43 -1.28 -3.87
N ALA A 228 8.85 -1.77 -2.70
CA ALA A 228 8.53 -3.11 -2.22
C ALA A 228 7.03 -3.33 -1.98
N LYS A 229 6.21 -2.27 -1.97
CA LYS A 229 4.76 -2.31 -1.77
C LYS A 229 3.95 -1.99 -3.03
N VAL A 230 4.58 -1.97 -4.21
CA VAL A 230 3.92 -1.68 -5.51
C VAL A 230 2.93 -2.76 -5.99
N SER A 231 2.78 -3.85 -5.24
CA SER A 231 1.76 -4.89 -5.43
C SER A 231 0.83 -5.04 -4.21
N MET A 232 0.92 -4.11 -3.25
CA MET A 232 0.16 -4.14 -1.98
C MET A 232 -0.78 -2.93 -1.88
N ARG A 233 -1.07 -2.47 -0.65
CA ARG A 233 -1.86 -1.27 -0.38
C ARG A 233 -1.10 -0.28 0.50
N PRO A 234 0.05 0.23 0.02
CA PRO A 234 0.75 1.30 0.72
C PRO A 234 -0.16 2.52 0.76
N GLY A 235 0.13 3.45 1.66
CA GLY A 235 -0.72 4.61 1.86
C GLY A 235 0.01 5.75 2.54
N PHE A 236 -0.67 6.89 2.57
CA PHE A 236 -0.22 8.12 3.21
C PHE A 236 -1.38 8.73 4.02
N HIS A 237 -1.08 9.74 4.83
CA HIS A 237 -2.08 10.37 5.68
C HIS A 237 -2.82 11.48 4.92
N VAL A 238 -4.11 11.67 5.20
CA VAL A 238 -4.98 12.65 4.51
C VAL A 238 -4.57 14.10 4.72
N ASP A 239 -3.77 14.40 5.75
CA ASP A 239 -3.27 15.74 6.06
C ASP A 239 -2.38 16.34 4.96
N VAL A 240 -1.77 15.50 4.11
CA VAL A 240 -1.10 15.92 2.87
C VAL A 240 -2.01 16.83 2.03
N THR A 241 -3.32 16.58 2.04
CA THR A 241 -4.29 17.36 1.27
C THR A 241 -4.53 18.77 1.82
N ALA A 242 -4.15 19.07 3.06
CA ALA A 242 -4.31 20.40 3.65
C ALA A 242 -3.46 21.45 2.89
N GLY A 243 -2.27 21.07 2.44
CA GLY A 243 -1.39 21.93 1.66
C GLY A 243 -1.85 22.08 0.21
N GLU A 244 -2.09 23.31 -0.24
CA GLU A 244 -2.53 23.61 -1.62
C GLU A 244 -1.58 23.02 -2.67
N VAL A 245 -0.27 23.21 -2.51
CA VAL A 245 0.74 22.74 -3.48
C VAL A 245 0.72 21.21 -3.59
N ALA A 246 0.68 20.51 -2.46
CA ALA A 246 0.62 19.05 -2.42
C ALA A 246 -0.69 18.53 -3.02
N ARG A 247 -1.81 19.19 -2.71
CA ARG A 247 -3.13 18.87 -3.27
C ARG A 247 -3.18 19.03 -4.79
N GLN A 248 -2.61 20.10 -5.35
CA GLN A 248 -2.56 20.31 -6.80
C GLN A 248 -1.66 19.28 -7.51
N ALA A 249 -0.49 18.99 -6.93
CA ALA A 249 0.40 17.96 -7.47
C ALA A 249 -0.29 16.58 -7.46
N LEU A 250 -0.93 16.23 -6.35
CA LEU A 250 -1.70 14.98 -6.23
C LEU A 250 -2.82 14.91 -7.28
N LEU A 251 -3.59 15.98 -7.46
CA LEU A 251 -4.65 16.02 -8.46
C LEU A 251 -4.12 15.83 -9.89
N SER A 252 -2.97 16.43 -10.22
CA SER A 252 -2.32 16.25 -11.53
C SER A 252 -1.86 14.79 -11.76
N HIS A 253 -1.35 14.11 -10.74
CA HIS A 253 -0.97 12.70 -10.85
C HIS A 253 -2.19 11.78 -10.95
N LEU A 254 -3.30 12.13 -10.30
CA LEU A 254 -4.58 11.43 -10.45
C LEU A 254 -5.17 11.62 -11.85
N GLU A 255 -5.06 12.81 -12.43
CA GLU A 255 -5.42 13.06 -13.82
C GLU A 255 -4.64 12.15 -14.77
N TRP A 256 -3.31 12.03 -14.59
CA TRP A 256 -2.49 11.10 -15.36
C TRP A 256 -2.99 9.66 -15.23
N PHE A 257 -3.30 9.20 -14.01
CA PHE A 257 -3.87 7.86 -13.80
C PHE A 257 -5.16 7.65 -14.60
N ARG A 258 -6.08 8.62 -14.54
CA ARG A 258 -7.37 8.57 -15.25
C ARG A 258 -7.17 8.53 -16.76
N GLN A 259 -6.22 9.31 -17.28
CA GLN A 259 -5.91 9.32 -18.70
C GLN A 259 -5.42 7.94 -19.16
N GLN A 260 -4.48 7.32 -18.42
CA GLN A 260 -4.02 5.96 -18.75
C GLN A 260 -5.17 4.95 -18.72
N ALA A 261 -6.03 5.00 -17.70
CA ALA A 261 -7.17 4.11 -17.58
C ALA A 261 -8.20 4.27 -18.71
N THR A 262 -8.35 5.50 -19.24
CA THR A 262 -9.30 5.81 -20.32
C THR A 262 -8.73 5.48 -21.70
N ASP A 263 -7.47 5.83 -21.97
CA ASP A 263 -6.80 5.56 -23.25
C ASP A 263 -6.74 4.06 -23.56
N ALA A 264 -6.52 3.24 -22.53
CA ALA A 264 -6.51 1.78 -22.67
C ALA A 264 -7.90 1.25 -23.08
N ALA A 265 -8.98 1.81 -22.52
CA ALA A 265 -10.35 1.41 -22.83
C ALA A 265 -10.72 1.73 -24.29
N GLU A 266 -10.27 2.88 -24.82
CA GLU A 266 -10.53 3.28 -26.20
C GLU A 266 -9.73 2.48 -27.23
N GLY A 267 -8.56 1.93 -26.83
CA GLY A 267 -7.70 1.12 -27.69
C GLY A 267 -8.21 -0.30 -27.97
N GLU A 268 -9.10 -0.84 -27.13
CA GLU A 268 -9.68 -2.18 -27.29
C GLU A 268 -10.89 -2.22 -28.26
N ASP A 269 -11.49 -1.07 -28.57
CA ASP A 269 -12.74 -0.95 -29.35
C ASP A 269 -12.54 -0.90 -30.89
N LEU A 270 -11.32 -1.08 -31.41
CA LEU A 270 -11.09 -1.16 -32.87
C LEU A 270 -11.52 -2.53 -33.41
N PRO A 271 -12.55 -2.62 -34.27
CA PRO A 271 -12.95 -3.89 -34.84
C PRO A 271 -11.86 -4.39 -35.78
N THR A 272 -11.35 -5.60 -35.52
CA THR A 272 -10.60 -6.38 -36.51
C THR A 272 -11.51 -6.61 -37.71
N SER A 273 -11.38 -5.74 -38.71
CA SER A 273 -12.01 -5.94 -40.01
C SER A 273 -11.33 -7.13 -40.68
N ASN A 274 -12.12 -8.18 -40.93
CA ASN A 274 -11.77 -9.28 -41.81
C ASN A 274 -12.72 -9.24 -43.02
#